data_AF-A0A9P7TWJ7-F1
#
_entry.id   AF-A0A9P7TWJ7-F1
#
_cell.length_a   1.000
_cell.length_b   1.000
_cell.length_c   1.000
_cell.angle_alpha   90.00
_cell.angle_beta   90.00
_cell.angle_gamma   90.00
#
_symmetry.space_group_name_H-M   'P 1'
#
loop_
_entity.id
_entity.type
_entity.pdbx_description
1 polymer ?
#
loop_
_entity_poly.entity_id
_entity_poly.type
_entity_poly.pdbx_seq_one_letter_code
_entity_poly.pdbx_strand_id
1 'polypeptide(L)'
;MPTEASDPLQEPEMAGNDILEQYIVDRTTQNHTPTMLEAIQFYHVVHLEACRKFKAREAKELALHKWIASTVDPSLHSSTLETIRTETGRRQVTLREITKKLKDSFSPGLMVLKAETSTMYKDILDEARWASTSPDKWMEKWNTIYQKALRHDINEIKGANAIHDFIQAVGTKFEPTWAEAKKVKLVEYNNDIPVNFTLKSVRVVHCCASVISPGG
;
A
#
# COMPACT_ATOMS: atom_id res chain seq x y z
N MET A 1 -4.75 15.89 25.62
CA MET A 1 -4.43 16.44 24.29
C MET A 1 -3.25 15.63 23.76
N PRO A 2 -3.45 14.64 22.89
CA PRO A 2 -2.34 13.85 22.36
C PRO A 2 -1.67 14.62 21.22
N THR A 3 -0.38 14.89 21.42
CA THR A 3 0.54 15.49 20.46
C THR A 3 0.65 14.58 19.24
N GLU A 4 0.43 15.15 18.06
CA GLU A 4 0.50 14.48 16.76
C GLU A 4 1.80 13.70 16.61
N ALA A 5 1.67 12.40 16.32
CA ALA A 5 2.77 11.53 15.96
C ALA A 5 3.26 11.93 14.56
N SER A 6 4.36 12.69 14.49
CA SER A 6 5.08 12.90 13.24
C SER A 6 5.61 11.56 12.72
N ASP A 7 5.34 11.29 11.45
CA ASP A 7 5.73 10.10 10.72
C ASP A 7 7.27 9.90 10.76
N PRO A 8 7.79 8.78 11.28
CA PRO A 8 9.23 8.51 11.35
C PRO A 8 9.89 8.28 9.99
N LEU A 9 9.13 8.34 8.89
CA LEU A 9 9.62 8.24 7.50
C LEU A 9 9.70 9.58 6.78
N GLN A 10 9.37 10.70 7.42
CA GLN A 10 9.43 12.00 6.76
C GLN A 10 10.90 12.41 6.58
N GLU A 11 11.37 12.31 5.34
CA GLU A 11 12.66 12.85 4.93
C GLU A 11 12.68 14.35 5.26
N PRO A 12 13.74 14.88 5.89
CA PRO A 12 13.86 16.32 5.98
C PRO A 12 14.01 16.85 4.55
N GLU A 13 12.99 17.58 4.07
CA GLU A 13 13.09 18.38 2.85
C GLU A 13 14.25 19.37 3.06
N MET A 14 15.40 19.05 2.46
CA MET A 14 16.57 19.92 2.49
C MET A 14 16.98 20.24 1.06
N ALA A 15 16.95 21.54 0.77
CA ALA A 15 17.25 22.21 -0.50
C ALA A 15 18.26 21.46 -1.39
N GLY A 16 17.85 21.34 -2.66
CA GLY A 16 18.26 20.30 -3.59
C GLY A 16 19.63 20.43 -4.25
N ASN A 17 19.97 19.31 -4.90
CA ASN A 17 21.06 18.99 -5.85
C ASN A 17 21.49 20.08 -6.86
N ASP A 18 20.79 21.21 -6.94
CA ASP A 18 20.88 22.17 -8.06
C ASP A 18 22.24 22.89 -8.10
N ILE A 19 22.85 23.14 -6.94
CA ILE A 19 24.11 23.92 -6.84
C ILE A 19 25.33 23.12 -7.36
N LEU A 20 25.39 21.81 -7.09
CA LEU A 20 26.51 20.97 -7.52
C LEU A 20 26.44 20.67 -9.01
N GLU A 21 25.25 20.37 -9.52
CA GLU A 21 25.00 20.13 -10.95
C GLU A 21 25.28 21.40 -11.78
N GLN A 22 24.80 22.57 -11.32
CA GLN A 22 25.11 23.86 -11.98
C GLN A 22 26.62 24.17 -11.98
N TYR A 23 27.32 23.94 -10.86
CA TYR A 23 28.77 24.17 -10.79
C TYR A 23 29.59 23.26 -11.72
N ILE A 24 29.19 21.99 -11.87
CA ILE A 24 29.86 21.03 -12.76
C ILE A 24 29.59 21.38 -14.24
N VAL A 25 28.37 21.78 -14.58
CA VAL A 25 27.96 22.17 -15.95
C VAL A 25 28.64 23.47 -16.38
N ASP A 26 28.71 24.48 -15.51
CA ASP A 26 29.33 25.78 -15.84
C ASP A 26 30.84 25.69 -16.07
N ARG A 27 31.52 24.70 -15.47
CA ARG A 27 32.99 24.56 -15.57
C ARG A 27 33.48 23.58 -16.61
N THR A 28 32.66 22.62 -17.04
CA THR A 28 33.04 21.70 -18.12
C THR A 28 32.94 22.33 -19.51
N THR A 29 32.21 23.45 -19.63
CA THR A 29 32.04 24.18 -20.90
C THR A 29 33.14 25.21 -21.18
N GLN A 30 33.93 25.59 -20.17
CA GLN A 30 35.06 26.51 -20.31
C GLN A 30 36.37 25.76 -20.07
N ASN A 31 37.31 25.81 -21.02
CA ASN A 31 38.69 25.28 -20.89
C ASN A 31 39.49 26.06 -19.83
N HIS A 32 39.01 26.10 -18.59
CA HIS A 32 39.55 26.87 -17.48
C HIS A 32 40.34 25.98 -16.55
N THR A 33 41.62 26.30 -16.33
CA THR A 33 42.44 25.64 -15.31
C THR A 33 42.06 26.25 -13.95
N PRO A 34 41.44 25.49 -13.03
CA PRO A 34 40.95 26.04 -11.78
C PRO A 34 42.10 26.60 -10.94
N THR A 35 41.89 27.79 -10.38
CA THR A 35 42.82 28.36 -9.41
C THR A 35 42.82 27.52 -8.13
N MET A 36 43.91 27.58 -7.36
CA MET A 36 44.06 26.81 -6.12
C MET A 36 42.90 27.05 -5.13
N LEU A 37 42.39 28.29 -5.05
CA LEU A 37 41.27 28.65 -4.19
C LEU A 37 39.97 27.96 -4.63
N GLU A 38 39.71 27.90 -5.95
CA GLU A 38 38.53 27.24 -6.50
C GLU A 38 38.59 25.72 -6.32
N ALA A 39 39.77 25.12 -6.45
CA ALA A 39 39.97 23.70 -6.17
C ALA A 39 39.68 23.38 -4.69
N ILE A 40 40.11 24.23 -3.75
CA ILE A 40 39.82 24.08 -2.32
C ILE A 40 38.32 24.16 -2.06
N GLN A 41 37.62 25.13 -2.66
CA GLN A 41 36.16 25.26 -2.53
C GLN A 41 35.43 24.04 -3.08
N PHE A 42 35.86 23.51 -4.24
CA PHE A 42 35.30 22.29 -4.82
C PHE A 42 35.46 21.08 -3.88
N TYR A 43 36.68 20.84 -3.38
CA TYR A 43 36.91 19.73 -2.44
C TYR A 43 36.10 19.88 -1.15
N HIS A 44 35.91 21.11 -0.66
CA HIS A 44 35.09 21.35 0.51
C HIS A 44 33.62 20.97 0.28
N VAL A 45 33.03 21.38 -0.85
CA VAL A 45 31.64 21.04 -1.21
C VAL A 45 31.48 19.53 -1.39
N VAL A 46 32.37 18.88 -2.14
CA VAL A 46 32.34 17.42 -2.33
C VAL A 46 32.48 16.67 -1.01
N HIS A 47 33.35 17.13 -0.11
CA HIS A 47 33.54 16.53 1.20
C HIS A 47 32.30 16.70 2.09
N LEU A 48 31.69 17.88 2.10
CA LEU A 48 30.44 18.15 2.83
C LEU A 48 29.31 17.24 2.33
N GLU A 49 29.21 17.03 1.01
CA GLU A 49 28.20 16.16 0.45
C GLU A 49 28.45 14.67 0.76
N ALA A 50 29.70 14.23 0.72
CA ALA A 50 30.08 12.89 1.16
C ALA A 50 29.73 12.68 2.65
N CYS A 51 30.01 13.67 3.50
CA CYS A 51 29.63 13.67 4.91
C CYS A 51 28.10 13.63 5.09
N ARG A 52 27.35 14.40 4.30
CA ARG A 52 25.87 14.38 4.31
C ARG A 52 25.33 13.00 3.95
N LYS A 53 25.84 12.39 2.88
CA LYS A 53 25.44 11.04 2.43
C LYS A 53 25.79 9.98 3.47
N PHE A 54 26.95 10.10 4.12
CA PHE A 54 27.36 9.20 5.20
C PHE A 54 26.43 9.28 6.41
N LYS A 55 26.18 10.49 6.94
CA LYS A 55 25.27 10.69 8.08
C LYS A 55 23.85 10.20 7.82
N ALA A 56 23.33 10.42 6.60
CA ALA A 56 22.02 9.93 6.22
C ALA A 56 21.95 8.39 6.18
N ARG A 57 23.03 7.72 5.74
CA ARG A 57 23.11 6.26 5.76
C ARG A 57 23.22 5.73 7.19
N GLU A 58 24.09 6.32 8.00
CA GLU A 58 24.29 5.96 9.40
C GLU A 58 22.98 6.06 10.21
N ALA A 59 22.23 7.15 10.03
CA ALA A 59 20.92 7.31 10.68
C ALA A 59 19.92 6.20 10.28
N LYS A 60 19.89 5.82 8.99
CA LYS A 60 19.03 4.74 8.49
C LYS A 60 19.45 3.38 9.07
N GLU A 61 20.75 3.09 9.12
CA GLU A 61 21.27 1.86 9.69
C GLU A 61 20.99 1.76 11.20
N LEU A 62 21.18 2.86 11.92
CA LEU A 62 20.89 2.94 13.35
C LEU A 62 19.39 2.74 13.64
N ALA A 63 18.51 3.31 12.82
CA ALA A 63 17.07 3.09 12.94
C ALA A 63 16.70 1.61 12.74
N LEU A 64 17.32 0.93 11.76
CA LEU A 64 17.12 -0.51 11.53
C LEU A 64 17.63 -1.35 12.69
N HIS A 65 18.82 -1.05 13.22
CA HIS A 65 19.36 -1.74 14.40
C HIS A 65 18.44 -1.59 15.61
N LYS A 66 17.94 -0.38 15.85
CA LYS A 66 16.99 -0.10 16.94
C LYS A 66 15.70 -0.89 16.76
N TRP A 67 15.14 -0.93 15.55
CA TRP A 67 13.94 -1.70 15.23
C TRP A 67 14.14 -3.20 15.45
N ILE A 68 15.24 -3.77 14.95
CA ILE A 68 15.56 -5.20 15.15
C ILE A 68 15.64 -5.49 16.65
N ALA A 69 16.39 -4.67 17.41
CA ALA A 69 16.56 -4.87 18.84
C ALA A 69 15.25 -4.72 19.64
N SER A 70 14.31 -3.88 19.20
CA SER A 70 13.05 -3.65 19.91
C SER A 70 11.94 -4.65 19.57
N THR A 71 11.96 -5.24 18.37
CA THR A 71 10.81 -5.95 17.82
C THR A 71 11.09 -7.44 17.57
N VAL A 72 12.36 -7.82 17.39
CA VAL A 72 12.74 -9.15 16.94
C VAL A 72 13.31 -9.95 18.10
N ASP A 73 12.77 -11.15 18.31
CA ASP A 73 13.32 -12.09 19.28
C ASP A 73 14.78 -12.46 18.90
N PRO A 74 15.74 -12.44 19.84
CA PRO A 74 17.14 -12.80 19.57
C PRO A 74 17.33 -14.18 18.91
N SER A 75 16.45 -15.14 19.21
CA SER A 75 16.45 -16.48 18.60
C SER A 75 16.04 -16.44 17.12
N LEU A 76 15.02 -15.65 16.78
CA LEU A 76 14.55 -15.46 15.40
C LEU A 76 15.57 -14.70 14.57
N HIS A 77 16.23 -13.69 15.15
CA HIS A 77 17.32 -12.97 14.50
C HIS A 77 18.50 -13.91 14.17
N SER A 78 18.91 -14.76 15.12
CA SER A 78 19.96 -15.76 14.92
C SER A 78 19.59 -16.78 13.84
N SER A 79 18.36 -17.28 13.87
CA SER A 79 17.84 -18.20 12.85
C SER A 79 17.82 -17.58 11.45
N THR A 80 17.41 -16.31 11.35
CA THR A 80 17.40 -15.56 10.09
C THR A 80 18.80 -15.38 9.52
N LEU A 81 19.78 -15.04 10.36
CA LEU A 81 21.18 -14.94 9.96
C LEU A 81 21.70 -16.26 9.37
N GLU A 82 21.39 -17.38 10.02
CA GLU A 82 21.83 -18.69 9.55
C GLU A 82 21.17 -19.09 8.24
N THR A 83 19.87 -18.79 8.09
CA THR A 83 19.13 -18.99 6.85
C THR A 83 19.74 -18.20 5.69
N ILE A 84 20.11 -16.93 5.92
CA ILE A 84 20.73 -16.12 4.85
C ILE A 84 22.13 -16.63 4.49
N ARG A 85 22.92 -17.06 5.49
CA ARG A 85 24.26 -17.62 5.26
C ARG A 85 24.21 -18.91 4.45
N THR A 86 23.27 -19.79 4.77
CA THR A 86 23.07 -21.05 4.04
C THR A 86 22.59 -20.80 2.62
N GLU A 87 21.67 -19.85 2.39
CA GLU A 87 21.18 -19.48 1.05
C GLU A 87 22.25 -18.80 0.18
N THR A 88 23.06 -17.92 0.76
CA THR A 88 24.00 -17.07 -0.01
C THR A 88 25.41 -17.64 -0.07
N GLY A 89 25.75 -18.59 0.81
CA GLY A 89 27.12 -19.11 0.98
C GLY A 89 28.13 -18.08 1.52
N ARG A 90 27.65 -16.91 1.99
CA ARG A 90 28.49 -15.81 2.47
C ARG A 90 28.50 -15.77 3.99
N ARG A 91 29.68 -15.55 4.58
CA ARG A 91 29.84 -15.38 6.03
C ARG A 91 29.30 -14.04 6.54
N GLN A 92 29.43 -13.00 5.73
CA GLN A 92 28.93 -11.65 6.02
C GLN A 92 27.53 -11.47 5.44
N VAL A 93 26.59 -11.08 6.29
CA VAL A 93 25.20 -10.81 5.92
C VAL A 93 24.94 -9.32 6.07
N THR A 94 24.34 -8.69 5.06
CA THR A 94 24.05 -7.26 5.13
C THR A 94 22.81 -6.98 5.98
N LEU A 95 22.80 -5.84 6.67
CA LEU A 95 21.64 -5.41 7.48
C LEU A 95 20.34 -5.35 6.66
N ARG A 96 20.46 -5.00 5.36
CA ARG A 96 19.34 -4.94 4.43
C ARG A 96 18.74 -6.33 4.15
N GLU A 97 19.57 -7.35 3.98
CA GLU A 97 19.11 -8.74 3.78
C GLU A 97 18.41 -9.26 5.03
N ILE A 98 18.98 -9.01 6.22
CA ILE A 98 18.38 -9.37 7.51
C ILE A 98 17.01 -8.72 7.64
N THR A 99 16.94 -7.40 7.44
CA THR A 99 15.69 -6.64 7.55
C THR A 99 14.65 -7.14 6.55
N LYS A 100 15.05 -7.45 5.31
CA LYS A 100 14.14 -7.96 4.29
C LYS A 100 13.56 -9.31 4.70
N LYS A 101 14.39 -10.28 5.05
CA LYS A 101 13.94 -11.62 5.47
C LYS A 101 13.08 -11.58 6.73
N LEU A 102 13.43 -10.73 7.70
CA LEU A 102 12.60 -10.52 8.88
C LEU A 102 11.24 -9.95 8.49
N LYS A 103 11.19 -8.90 7.68
CA LYS A 103 9.92 -8.34 7.18
C LYS A 103 9.09 -9.36 6.42
N ASP A 104 9.72 -10.21 5.61
CA ASP A 104 9.05 -11.29 4.90
C ASP A 104 8.50 -12.35 5.88
N SER A 105 9.24 -12.68 6.95
CA SER A 105 8.81 -13.63 7.98
C SER A 105 7.65 -13.12 8.85
N PHE A 106 7.57 -11.81 9.04
CA PHE A 106 6.44 -11.15 9.71
C PHE A 106 5.32 -10.76 8.75
N SER A 107 5.51 -10.91 7.44
CA SER A 107 4.47 -10.67 6.47
C SER A 107 3.40 -11.73 6.65
N PRO A 108 2.12 -11.36 6.88
CA PRO A 108 1.06 -12.35 6.96
C PRO A 108 1.05 -13.15 5.66
N GLY A 109 1.08 -14.48 5.77
CA GLY A 109 1.07 -15.34 4.59
C GLY A 109 -0.11 -15.00 3.68
N LEU A 110 0.05 -15.17 2.36
CA LEU A 110 -0.98 -14.82 1.37
C LEU A 110 -2.36 -15.45 1.70
N MET A 111 -2.36 -16.66 2.28
CA MET A 111 -3.59 -17.31 2.74
C MET A 111 -4.27 -16.56 3.90
N VAL A 112 -3.49 -16.05 4.86
CA VAL A 112 -4.00 -15.25 5.99
C VAL A 112 -4.58 -13.93 5.48
N LEU A 113 -3.86 -13.23 4.60
CA LEU A 113 -4.35 -11.99 3.98
C LEU A 113 -5.65 -12.19 3.18
N LYS A 114 -5.76 -13.31 2.45
CA LYS A 114 -6.99 -13.69 1.73
C LYS A 114 -8.14 -13.95 2.69
N ALA A 115 -7.91 -14.70 3.78
CA ALA A 115 -8.92 -15.00 4.78
C ALA A 115 -9.40 -13.75 5.53
N GLU A 116 -8.48 -12.87 5.93
CA GLU A 116 -8.80 -11.57 6.54
C GLU A 116 -9.63 -10.70 5.61
N THR A 117 -9.21 -10.58 4.35
CA THR A 117 -9.93 -9.76 3.35
C THR A 117 -11.30 -10.34 3.04
N SER A 118 -11.45 -11.67 3.02
CA SER A 118 -12.75 -12.34 2.89
C SER A 118 -13.67 -12.03 4.08
N THR A 119 -13.12 -12.08 5.30
CA THR A 119 -13.87 -11.75 6.52
C THR A 119 -14.33 -10.29 6.50
N MET A 120 -13.42 -9.35 6.21
CA MET A 120 -13.75 -7.93 6.06
C MET A 120 -14.83 -7.68 4.99
N TYR A 121 -14.82 -8.46 3.90
CA TYR A 121 -15.82 -8.35 2.85
C TYR A 121 -17.21 -8.85 3.31
N LYS A 122 -17.27 -9.92 4.09
CA LYS A 122 -18.53 -10.40 4.68
C LYS A 122 -19.06 -9.41 5.72
N ASP A 123 -18.18 -8.90 6.57
CA ASP A 123 -18.54 -7.93 7.61
C ASP A 123 -19.12 -6.64 7.01
N ILE A 124 -18.54 -6.11 5.94
CA ILE A 124 -19.08 -4.91 5.28
C ILE A 124 -20.43 -5.19 4.62
N LEU A 125 -20.66 -6.39 4.06
CA LEU A 125 -21.97 -6.76 3.52
C LEU A 125 -23.03 -6.89 4.63
N ASP A 126 -22.65 -7.33 5.82
CA ASP A 126 -23.54 -7.38 6.97
C ASP A 126 -23.80 -5.97 7.56
N GLU A 127 -22.80 -5.06 7.56
CA GLU A 127 -22.96 -3.65 7.96
C GLU A 127 -24.04 -2.93 7.13
N ALA A 128 -24.24 -3.33 5.86
CA ALA A 128 -25.29 -2.81 4.99
C ALA A 128 -26.72 -3.06 5.52
N ARG A 129 -26.88 -4.10 6.34
CA ARG A 129 -28.18 -4.50 6.90
C ARG A 129 -28.56 -3.68 8.14
N TRP A 130 -27.62 -2.94 8.70
CA TRP A 130 -27.79 -2.22 9.95
C TRP A 130 -28.49 -0.88 9.71
N ALA A 131 -29.42 -0.52 10.60
CA ALA A 131 -30.26 0.68 10.43
C ALA A 131 -29.51 2.01 10.57
N SER A 132 -28.31 2.01 11.14
CA SER A 132 -27.50 3.21 11.40
C SER A 132 -26.51 3.54 10.29
N THR A 133 -26.44 2.73 9.23
CA THR A 133 -25.42 2.84 8.19
C THR A 133 -25.86 3.80 7.10
N SER A 134 -25.09 4.87 6.87
CA SER A 134 -25.34 5.79 5.76
C SER A 134 -24.88 5.16 4.42
N PRO A 135 -25.71 5.17 3.36
CA PRO A 135 -25.41 4.51 2.09
C PRO A 135 -24.10 4.96 1.44
N ASP A 136 -23.83 6.27 1.42
CA ASP A 136 -22.65 6.84 0.73
C ASP A 136 -21.34 6.40 1.40
N LYS A 137 -21.26 6.50 2.73
CA LYS A 137 -20.08 6.05 3.49
C LYS A 137 -19.88 4.54 3.38
N TRP A 138 -20.98 3.78 3.32
CA TRP A 138 -20.90 2.34 3.15
C TRP A 138 -20.34 1.97 1.77
N MET A 139 -20.81 2.63 0.71
CA MET A 139 -20.33 2.41 -0.66
C MET A 139 -18.84 2.71 -0.81
N GLU A 140 -18.34 3.78 -0.18
CA GLU A 140 -16.91 4.13 -0.19
C GLU A 140 -16.05 3.06 0.51
N LYS A 141 -16.46 2.65 1.72
CA LYS A 141 -15.80 1.57 2.47
C LYS A 141 -15.83 0.25 1.70
N TRP A 142 -16.99 -0.11 1.17
CA TRP A 142 -17.19 -1.32 0.38
C TRP A 142 -16.30 -1.34 -0.87
N ASN A 143 -16.23 -0.23 -1.62
CA ASN A 143 -15.38 -0.15 -2.81
C ASN A 143 -13.89 -0.34 -2.45
N THR A 144 -13.44 0.23 -1.33
CA THR A 144 -12.06 0.06 -0.84
C THR A 144 -11.74 -1.41 -0.56
N ILE A 145 -12.62 -2.11 0.16
CA ILE A 145 -12.47 -3.53 0.48
C ILE A 145 -12.57 -4.39 -0.78
N TYR A 146 -13.48 -4.06 -1.70
CA TYR A 146 -13.64 -4.75 -2.98
C TYR A 146 -12.40 -4.62 -3.86
N GLN A 147 -11.78 -3.44 -3.97
CA GLN A 147 -10.51 -3.28 -4.70
C GLN A 147 -9.38 -4.10 -4.05
N LYS A 148 -9.33 -4.14 -2.71
CA LYS A 148 -8.36 -4.98 -1.98
C LYS A 148 -8.57 -6.47 -2.28
N ALA A 149 -9.82 -6.93 -2.26
CA ALA A 149 -10.19 -8.29 -2.60
C ALA A 149 -9.85 -8.70 -4.04
N LEU A 150 -10.06 -7.78 -5.00
CA LEU A 150 -9.69 -8.01 -6.39
C LEU A 150 -8.18 -8.23 -6.56
N ARG A 151 -7.34 -7.50 -5.83
CA ARG A 151 -5.88 -7.67 -5.84
C ARG A 151 -5.43 -9.05 -5.32
N HIS A 152 -6.18 -9.62 -4.38
CA HIS A 152 -5.87 -10.91 -3.79
C HIS A 152 -6.52 -12.11 -4.51
N ASP A 153 -7.25 -11.86 -5.60
CA ASP A 153 -7.92 -12.91 -6.40
C ASP A 153 -8.73 -13.88 -5.54
N ILE A 154 -9.68 -13.32 -4.77
CA ILE A 154 -10.53 -14.09 -3.85
C ILE A 154 -11.77 -14.59 -4.60
N ASN A 155 -11.92 -15.90 -4.70
CA ASN A 155 -13.03 -16.54 -5.42
C ASN A 155 -14.40 -16.24 -4.80
N GLU A 156 -14.48 -16.05 -3.48
CA GLU A 156 -15.73 -15.71 -2.78
C GLU A 156 -16.28 -14.32 -3.17
N ILE A 157 -15.46 -13.48 -3.79
CA ILE A 157 -15.78 -12.08 -4.15
C ILE A 157 -15.96 -11.96 -5.68
N LYS A 158 -15.79 -13.07 -6.41
CA LYS A 158 -15.97 -13.18 -7.86
C LYS A 158 -17.09 -14.17 -8.17
N GLY A 159 -17.91 -13.84 -9.17
CA GLY A 159 -18.98 -14.72 -9.64
C GLY A 159 -20.36 -14.43 -9.05
N ALA A 160 -21.30 -15.32 -9.37
CA ALA A 160 -22.74 -15.12 -9.16
C ALA A 160 -23.12 -14.94 -7.69
N ASN A 161 -22.49 -15.71 -6.79
CA ASN A 161 -22.79 -15.69 -5.36
C ASN A 161 -22.42 -14.34 -4.72
N ALA A 162 -21.25 -13.79 -5.04
CA ALA A 162 -20.83 -12.47 -4.54
C ALA A 162 -21.79 -11.35 -4.98
N ILE A 163 -22.32 -11.46 -6.20
CA ILE A 163 -23.28 -10.50 -6.74
C ILE A 163 -24.64 -10.67 -6.08
N HIS A 164 -25.07 -11.90 -5.85
CA HIS A 164 -26.29 -12.19 -5.11
C HIS A 164 -26.21 -11.61 -3.68
N ASP A 165 -25.09 -11.82 -2.98
CA ASP A 165 -24.88 -11.33 -1.62
C ASP A 165 -24.85 -9.81 -1.56
N PHE A 166 -24.21 -9.16 -2.54
CA PHE A 166 -24.23 -7.70 -2.67
C PHE A 166 -25.64 -7.16 -2.94
N ILE A 167 -26.37 -7.74 -3.89
CA ILE A 167 -27.74 -7.32 -4.21
C ILE A 167 -28.66 -7.54 -3.01
N GLN A 168 -28.47 -8.63 -2.27
CA GLN A 168 -29.20 -8.87 -1.04
C GLN A 168 -28.90 -7.80 0.01
N ALA A 169 -27.62 -7.49 0.26
CA ALA A 169 -27.20 -6.47 1.21
C ALA A 169 -27.79 -5.08 0.87
N VAL A 170 -27.67 -4.64 -0.38
CA VAL A 170 -28.22 -3.35 -0.86
C VAL A 170 -29.75 -3.34 -0.85
N GLY A 171 -30.37 -4.46 -1.23
CA GLY A 171 -31.82 -4.60 -1.30
C GLY A 171 -32.53 -4.61 0.04
N THR A 172 -31.80 -4.85 1.15
CA THR A 172 -32.41 -4.86 2.48
C THR A 172 -32.85 -3.48 2.96
N LYS A 173 -32.08 -2.44 2.64
CA LYS A 173 -32.28 -1.10 3.23
C LYS A 173 -32.02 0.08 2.31
N PHE A 174 -31.10 -0.04 1.36
CA PHE A 174 -30.72 1.09 0.52
C PHE A 174 -31.64 1.23 -0.68
N GLU A 175 -31.81 0.16 -1.47
CA GLU A 175 -32.52 0.21 -2.75
C GLU A 175 -33.26 -1.12 -3.04
N PRO A 176 -34.41 -1.38 -2.38
CA PRO A 176 -35.13 -2.65 -2.47
C PRO A 176 -35.70 -2.93 -3.87
N THR A 177 -36.27 -1.92 -4.53
CA THR A 177 -36.88 -2.06 -5.87
C THR A 177 -35.84 -2.32 -6.96
N TRP A 178 -34.69 -1.64 -6.89
CA TRP A 178 -33.55 -1.92 -7.77
C TRP A 178 -33.00 -3.33 -7.55
N ALA A 179 -32.88 -3.75 -6.29
CA ALA A 179 -32.36 -5.07 -5.95
C ALA A 179 -33.28 -6.19 -6.47
N GLU A 180 -34.59 -6.05 -6.34
CA GLU A 180 -35.57 -7.00 -6.91
C GLU A 180 -35.45 -7.08 -8.44
N ALA A 181 -35.41 -5.94 -9.13
CA ALA A 181 -35.24 -5.90 -10.58
C ALA A 181 -33.91 -6.53 -11.04
N LYS A 182 -32.86 -6.46 -10.21
CA LYS A 182 -31.57 -7.09 -10.48
C LYS A 182 -31.55 -8.58 -10.15
N LYS A 183 -32.24 -9.03 -9.09
CA LYS A 183 -32.41 -10.45 -8.76
C LYS A 183 -33.11 -11.19 -9.89
N VAL A 184 -34.21 -10.64 -10.43
CA VAL A 184 -34.94 -11.22 -11.58
C VAL A 184 -34.00 -11.41 -12.77
N LYS A 185 -33.22 -10.39 -13.11
CA LYS A 185 -32.21 -10.48 -14.18
C LYS A 185 -31.13 -11.51 -13.87
N LEU A 186 -30.65 -11.61 -12.62
CA LEU A 186 -29.60 -12.58 -12.25
C LEU A 186 -30.07 -14.03 -12.41
N VAL A 187 -31.35 -14.31 -12.09
CA VAL A 187 -31.97 -15.63 -12.26
C VAL A 187 -32.06 -16.01 -13.73
N GLU A 188 -32.32 -15.05 -14.63
CA GLU A 188 -32.32 -15.26 -16.08
C GLU A 188 -30.92 -15.63 -16.62
N TYR A 189 -29.84 -15.13 -16.01
CA TYR A 189 -28.45 -15.43 -16.42
C TYR A 189 -27.88 -16.72 -15.83
N ASN A 190 -28.57 -17.38 -14.89
CA ASN A 190 -28.04 -18.53 -14.14
C ASN A 190 -27.70 -19.76 -15.01
N ASN A 191 -28.10 -19.75 -16.29
CA ASN A 191 -27.75 -20.79 -17.27
C ASN A 191 -26.43 -20.52 -18.02
N ASP A 192 -25.90 -19.29 -18.05
CA ASP A 192 -24.65 -18.92 -18.74
C ASP A 192 -24.03 -17.65 -18.13
N ILE A 193 -23.46 -17.74 -16.92
CA ILE A 193 -22.78 -16.61 -16.28
C ILE A 193 -21.33 -16.56 -16.79
N PRO A 194 -20.91 -15.52 -17.54
CA PRO A 194 -19.53 -15.40 -18.00
C PRO A 194 -18.58 -15.30 -16.79
N VAL A 195 -17.43 -15.98 -16.84
CA VAL A 195 -16.40 -16.00 -15.79
C VAL A 195 -15.91 -14.58 -15.39
N ASN A 196 -16.15 -13.59 -16.25
CA ASN A 196 -15.83 -12.16 -16.05
C ASN A 196 -17.03 -11.30 -15.59
N PHE A 197 -18.13 -11.90 -15.15
CA PHE A 197 -19.28 -11.15 -14.65
C PHE A 197 -18.93 -10.56 -13.28
N THR A 198 -18.73 -9.24 -13.24
CA THR A 198 -18.27 -8.49 -12.05
C THR A 198 -19.29 -7.43 -11.68
N LEU A 199 -19.21 -6.86 -10.47
CA LEU A 199 -20.10 -5.77 -10.04
C LEU A 199 -19.95 -4.47 -10.87
N LYS A 200 -19.01 -4.40 -11.82
CA LYS A 200 -18.94 -3.35 -12.86
C LYS A 200 -19.90 -3.60 -14.03
N SER A 201 -20.19 -4.87 -14.37
CA SER A 201 -21.16 -5.21 -15.43
C SER A 201 -22.59 -4.93 -14.98
N VAL A 202 -22.85 -5.07 -13.69
CA VAL A 202 -24.00 -4.47 -13.03
C VAL A 202 -23.68 -2.97 -12.95
N ARG A 203 -24.37 -2.10 -13.70
CA ARG A 203 -24.19 -0.63 -13.67
C ARG A 203 -24.53 -0.02 -12.29
N VAL A 204 -23.81 -0.41 -11.22
CA VAL A 204 -24.00 0.03 -9.83
C VAL A 204 -23.47 1.46 -9.65
N VAL A 205 -22.35 1.78 -10.30
CA VAL A 205 -21.59 3.01 -10.02
C VAL A 205 -22.33 4.28 -10.43
N HIS A 206 -23.20 4.23 -11.44
CA HIS A 206 -23.88 5.43 -11.95
C HIS A 206 -25.28 5.63 -11.38
N CYS A 207 -26.04 4.56 -11.08
CA CYS A 207 -27.42 4.69 -10.62
C CYS A 207 -27.53 5.17 -9.17
N CYS A 208 -26.66 4.71 -8.26
CA CYS A 208 -26.68 5.22 -6.88
C CYS A 208 -26.29 6.70 -6.79
N ALA A 209 -25.39 7.17 -7.66
CA ALA A 209 -25.00 8.59 -7.72
C ALA A 209 -26.06 9.49 -8.38
N SER A 210 -26.93 8.95 -9.24
CA SER A 210 -27.90 9.75 -10.01
C SER A 210 -29.25 9.92 -9.30
N VAL A 211 -29.52 9.16 -8.23
CA VAL A 211 -30.81 9.22 -7.49
C VAL A 211 -30.70 10.04 -6.19
N ILE A 212 -29.49 10.33 -5.71
CA ILE A 212 -29.23 11.12 -4.49
C ILE A 212 -28.84 12.58 -4.81
N SER A 213 -29.08 13.04 -6.04
CA SER A 213 -29.09 14.46 -6.35
C SER A 213 -30.54 14.92 -6.50
N PRO A 214 -31.19 15.44 -5.45
CA PRO A 214 -32.37 16.25 -5.67
C PRO A 214 -31.90 17.53 -6.35
N GLY A 215 -32.15 17.64 -7.66
CA GLY A 215 -32.16 18.94 -8.30
C GLY A 215 -33.45 19.66 -7.90
N GLY A 216 -33.32 20.84 -7.30
CA GLY A 216 -34.42 21.77 -7.03
C GLY A 216 -34.61 22.11 -5.57
#